data_AF-A0A8B9VCL9-F1
#
_entry.id   AF-A0A8B9VCL9-F1
#
_cell.length_a   1.000
_cell.length_b   1.000
_cell.length_c   1.000
_cell.angle_alpha   90.00
_cell.angle_beta   90.00
_cell.angle_gamma   90.00
#
_symmetry.space_group_name_H-M   'P 1'
#
loop_
_entity.id
_entity.type
_entity.pdbx_description
1 polymer ?
#
loop_
_entity_poly.entity_id
_entity_poly.type
_entity_poly.pdbx_seq_one_letter_code
_entity_poly.pdbx_strand_id
1 'polypeptide(L)' 'MTFIIIIIIIIIIIIIIIFPTALCFAAPPKTTVRWCTISSAEEKKCNSLKDHMQQERVTLSCVQKATYLDCIKAISSLV' A
#
# COMPACT_ATOMS: atom_id res chain seq x y z
N MET A 1 -0.13 42.31 -27.73
CA MET A 1 0.74 41.12 -27.83
C MET A 1 1.32 40.73 -26.48
N THR A 2 2.00 41.66 -25.78
CA THR A 2 2.53 41.47 -24.41
C THR A 2 1.46 41.06 -23.38
N PHE A 3 0.30 41.69 -23.38
CA PHE A 3 -0.81 41.34 -22.47
C PHE A 3 -1.34 39.92 -22.67
N ILE A 4 -1.42 39.47 -23.92
CA ILE A 4 -1.88 38.11 -24.27
C ILE A 4 -0.85 37.08 -23.79
N ILE A 5 0.44 37.37 -23.95
CA ILE A 5 1.53 36.51 -23.48
C ILE A 5 1.50 36.38 -21.95
N ILE A 6 1.26 37.47 -21.23
CA ILE A 6 1.14 37.46 -19.76
C ILE A 6 -0.04 36.58 -19.30
N ILE A 7 -1.19 36.68 -19.96
CA ILE A 7 -2.36 35.84 -19.65
C ILE A 7 -2.06 34.36 -19.87
N ILE A 8 -1.41 34.00 -20.98
CA ILE A 8 -1.05 32.62 -21.31
C ILE A 8 -0.10 32.04 -20.25
N ILE A 9 0.91 32.81 -19.82
CA ILE A 9 1.87 32.40 -18.78
C ILE A 9 1.15 32.13 -17.45
N ILE A 10 0.21 32.99 -17.05
CA ILE A 10 -0.57 32.81 -15.81
C ILE A 10 -1.40 31.52 -15.86
N ILE A 11 -2.05 31.23 -16.98
CA ILE A 11 -2.86 30.02 -17.15
C ILE A 11 -1.99 28.76 -17.04
N ILE A 12 -0.81 28.76 -17.67
CA ILE A 12 0.13 27.62 -17.63
C ILE A 12 0.60 27.36 -16.18
N ILE A 13 0.95 28.42 -15.44
CA ILE A 13 1.37 28.32 -14.04
C ILE A 13 0.25 27.72 -13.18
N ILE A 14 -0.99 28.15 -13.37
CA ILE A 14 -2.16 27.62 -12.62
C ILE A 14 -2.36 26.12 -12.89
N ILE A 15 -2.25 25.68 -14.15
CA ILE A 15 -2.42 24.27 -14.52
C ILE A 15 -1.31 23.39 -13.92
N ILE A 16 -0.06 23.85 -13.95
CA ILE A 16 1.10 23.12 -13.41
C ILE A 16 1.02 22.97 -11.88
N ILE A 17 0.41 23.91 -11.16
CA ILE A 17 0.28 23.85 -9.70
C ILE A 17 -0.88 22.95 -9.26
N ILE A 18 -1.95 22.86 -10.06
CA ILE A 18 -3.17 22.08 -9.72
C ILE A 18 -3.05 20.61 -10.15
N PHE A 19 -2.31 20.30 -11.22
CA PHE A 19 -2.18 18.93 -11.73
C PHE A 19 -1.50 17.94 -10.74
N PRO A 20 -0.45 18.31 -9.98
CA PRO A 20 0.23 17.39 -9.07
C PRO A 20 -0.59 16.99 -7.84
N THR A 21 -1.54 17.84 -7.40
CA THR A 21 -2.35 17.57 -6.20
C THR A 21 -3.44 16.53 -6.45
N ALA A 22 -3.85 16.33 -7.72
CA ALA A 22 -4.78 15.28 -8.12
C ALA A 22 -4.11 13.90 -8.23
N LEU A 23 -2.85 13.83 -8.70
CA LEU A 23 -2.15 12.54 -8.83
C LEU A 23 -1.59 12.01 -7.51
N CYS A 24 -1.33 12.88 -6.52
CA CYS A 24 -0.76 12.44 -5.25
C CYS A 24 -1.76 11.70 -4.34
N PHE A 25 -3.07 11.86 -4.58
CA PHE A 25 -4.11 11.19 -3.78
C PHE A 25 -4.42 9.75 -4.25
N ALA A 26 -3.80 9.30 -5.35
CA ALA A 26 -3.90 7.93 -5.84
C ALA A 26 -2.78 7.01 -5.32
N ALA A 27 -2.17 7.33 -4.18
CA ALA A 27 -1.30 6.37 -3.50
C ALA A 27 -2.17 5.18 -3.06
N PRO A 28 -1.95 3.95 -3.58
CA PRO A 28 -2.73 2.80 -3.15
C PRO A 28 -2.56 2.63 -1.63
N PRO A 29 -3.65 2.33 -0.91
CA PRO A 29 -3.57 2.10 0.53
C PRO A 29 -2.54 1.02 0.83
N LYS A 30 -1.80 1.18 1.93
CA LYS A 30 -0.77 0.22 2.38
C LYS A 30 -1.37 -1.19 2.36
N THR A 31 -0.98 -2.01 1.39
CA THR A 31 -1.56 -3.33 1.20
C THR A 31 -1.05 -4.23 2.31
N THR A 32 -1.94 -4.64 3.21
CA THR A 32 -1.56 -5.53 4.31
C THR A 32 -1.83 -6.98 3.90
N VAL A 33 -0.77 -7.74 3.65
CA VAL A 33 -0.87 -9.16 3.30
C VAL A 33 -0.82 -9.98 4.58
N ARG A 34 -1.89 -10.73 4.87
CA ARG A 34 -1.91 -11.67 5.99
C ARG A 34 -1.34 -13.00 5.54
N TRP A 35 -0.24 -13.42 6.14
CA TRP A 35 0.35 -14.73 5.93
C TRP A 35 0.01 -15.62 7.11
N CYS A 36 -0.70 -16.70 6.84
CA CYS A 36 -1.05 -17.65 7.87
C CYS A 36 -0.10 -18.84 7.85
N THR A 37 0.38 -19.23 9.03
CA THR A 37 1.40 -20.28 9.23
C THR A 37 0.79 -21.42 10.05
N ILE A 38 1.13 -22.66 9.71
CA ILE A 38 0.60 -23.85 10.37
C ILE A 38 1.60 -24.46 11.36
N SER A 39 2.86 -24.04 11.31
CA SER A 39 3.92 -24.49 12.22
C SER A 39 4.61 -23.31 12.90
N SER A 40 5.07 -23.52 14.14
CA SER A 40 5.85 -22.53 14.91
C SER A 40 7.19 -22.19 14.24
N ALA A 41 7.75 -23.11 13.46
CA ALA A 41 8.94 -22.84 12.66
C ALA A 41 8.65 -21.88 11.49
N GLU A 42 7.48 -22.02 10.87
CA GLU A 42 7.04 -21.14 9.79
C GLU A 42 6.67 -19.76 10.31
N GLU A 43 6.07 -19.68 11.50
CA GLU A 43 5.75 -18.40 12.15
C GLU A 43 7.01 -17.58 12.41
N LYS A 44 8.08 -18.21 12.92
CA LYS A 44 9.38 -17.54 13.13
C LYS A 44 9.95 -17.00 11.81
N LYS A 45 9.86 -17.79 10.73
CA LYS A 45 10.30 -17.37 9.39
C LYS A 45 9.44 -16.21 8.85
N CYS A 46 8.13 -16.26 9.09
CA CYS A 46 7.20 -15.21 8.69
C CYS A 46 7.48 -13.90 9.41
N ASN A 47 7.75 -13.93 10.72
CA ASN A 47 8.08 -12.72 11.49
C ASN A 47 9.41 -12.11 11.02
N SER A 48 10.42 -12.93 10.76
CA SER A 48 11.68 -12.43 10.17
C SER A 48 11.46 -11.81 8.79
N LEU A 49 10.62 -12.43 7.94
CA LEU A 49 10.27 -11.87 6.64
C LEU A 49 9.51 -10.54 6.78
N LYS A 50 8.56 -10.47 7.72
CA LYS A 50 7.82 -9.24 8.01
C LYS A 50 8.78 -8.10 8.33
N ASP A 51 9.76 -8.32 9.18
CA ASP A 51 10.73 -7.29 9.58
C ASP A 51 11.56 -6.79 8.39
N HIS A 52 11.91 -7.69 7.47
CA HIS A 52 12.64 -7.34 6.25
C HIS A 52 11.75 -6.59 5.23
N MET A 53 10.44 -6.88 5.20
CA MET A 53 9.48 -6.27 4.29
C MET A 53 8.89 -4.94 4.81
N GLN A 54 9.16 -4.52 6.05
CA GLN A 54 8.63 -3.26 6.60
C GLN A 54 9.06 -2.01 5.81
N GLN A 55 10.15 -2.10 5.07
CA GLN A 55 10.65 -1.01 4.23
C GLN A 55 9.86 -0.87 2.92
N GLU A 56 9.07 -1.87 2.56
CA GLU A 56 8.22 -1.85 1.37
C GLU A 56 6.85 -1.22 1.68
N ARG A 57 6.11 -0.82 0.64
CA ARG A 57 4.74 -0.29 0.80
C ARG A 57 3.72 -1.36 1.22
N VAL A 58 4.17 -2.59 1.45
CA VAL A 58 3.37 -3.77 1.77
C VAL A 58 3.65 -4.19 3.21
N THR A 59 2.62 -4.22 4.06
CA THR A 59 2.76 -4.69 5.43
C THR A 59 2.43 -6.17 5.51
N LEU A 60 3.36 -7.00 5.99
CA LEU A 60 3.07 -8.41 6.22
C LEU A 60 2.55 -8.64 7.64
N SER A 61 1.50 -9.45 7.80
CA SER A 61 0.92 -9.80 9.10
C SER A 61 0.87 -11.31 9.28
N CYS A 62 1.65 -11.84 10.22
CA CYS A 62 1.76 -13.27 10.48
C CYS A 62 0.68 -13.73 11.45
N VAL A 63 -0.07 -14.77 11.09
CA VAL A 63 -1.07 -15.41 11.97
C VAL A 63 -0.74 -16.89 12.08
N GLN A 64 -0.55 -17.41 13.28
CA GLN A 64 -0.38 -18.85 13.51
C GLN A 64 -1.75 -19.50 13.75
N LYS A 65 -2.04 -20.61 13.06
CA LYS A 65 -3.22 -21.47 13.31
C LYS A 65 -2.81 -22.93 13.32
N ALA A 66 -3.50 -23.74 14.13
CA ALA A 66 -3.22 -25.16 14.28
C ALA A 66 -3.63 -26.00 13.05
N THR A 67 -4.61 -25.50 12.27
CA THR A 67 -5.19 -26.24 11.15
C THR A 67 -5.32 -25.35 9.92
N TYR A 68 -5.07 -25.92 8.73
CA TYR A 68 -5.27 -25.25 7.45
C TYR A 68 -6.71 -24.74 7.24
N LEU A 69 -7.71 -25.46 7.78
CA LEU A 69 -9.11 -25.02 7.73
C LEU A 69 -9.37 -23.75 8.54
N ASP A 70 -8.71 -23.60 9.69
CA ASP A 70 -8.80 -22.38 10.52
C ASP A 70 -8.09 -21.20 9.85
N CYS A 71 -7.03 -21.51 9.10
CA CYS A 71 -6.28 -20.58 8.28
C CYS A 71 -7.13 -20.03 7.13
N ILE A 72 -7.80 -20.92 6.38
CA ILE A 72 -8.73 -20.52 5.31
C ILE A 72 -9.89 -19.71 5.88
N LYS A 73 -10.49 -20.15 6.99
CA LYS A 73 -11.56 -19.40 7.66
C LYS A 73 -11.10 -17.99 8.01
N ALA A 74 -9.93 -17.86 8.65
CA ALA A 74 -9.35 -16.57 9.04
C ALA A 74 -9.08 -15.63 7.85
N ILE A 75 -8.83 -16.17 6.65
CA ILE A 75 -8.64 -15.39 5.41
C ILE A 75 -10.00 -15.08 4.76
N SER A 76 -10.92 -16.03 4.75
CA SER A 76 -12.24 -15.90 4.11
C SER A 76 -13.20 -14.95 4.85
N SER A 77 -13.02 -14.75 6.16
CA SER A 77 -13.84 -13.85 6.98
C SER A 77 -13.45 -12.37 6.87
N LEU A 78 -12.58 -12.01 5.91
CA LEU A 78 -12.08 -10.65 5.70
C LEU A 78 -12.59 -10.01 4.40
N VAL A 79 -13.85 -10.29 4.06
CA VAL A 79 -14.66 -9.48 3.14
C VAL A 79 -15.60 -8.62 3.97
#